data_AF-K1GS35-F1
#
_entry.id   AF-K1GS35-F1
#
_cell.length_a   1.000
_cell.length_b   1.000
_cell.length_c   1.000
_cell.angle_alpha   90.00
_cell.angle_beta   90.00
_cell.angle_gamma   90.00
#
_symmetry.space_group_name_H-M   'P 1'
#
loop_
_entity.id
_entity.type
_entity.pdbx_description
1 polymer ?
#
loop_
_entity_poly.entity_id
_entity_poly.type
_entity_poly.pdbx_seq_one_letter_code
_entity_poly.pdbx_strand_id
1 'polypeptide(L)'
;MIFSKNKLNIESKNLSNKNEIVTNGKAIINSDILKNDKTKGIIFSKDELDISSSKVNLTTNIGAGKLLKIQTNELERDESYITDSDLDIKIKGNYKNEYELIGKNLKLEANNLENNSIMASSGNTEIKGNNSFKNNENSLLYGRESLKLKGKDFTNKGDVSSFGNLNMNFTGDITNFNTIEAAGDGEITANNFTNKGYLTGGHSYKKVNGAQSNIDVSKLPSEIKQRVEEQLQEEWNKSSRHHKRWEGESYLDGAKVGVSNYKSNKAYLKTEGNLTFNITNKLLNQEADILAGKNIIINAGELDNTREGKEVDIELYFKRDYSYKKRGRIGGGRSNADFSTGIAYKQTLYAD
;
A
#
# COMPACT_ATOMS: atom_id res chain seq x y z
N MET A 1 15.92 26.00 -41.17
CA MET A 1 14.67 26.34 -40.46
C MET A 1 13.50 26.10 -41.40
N ILE A 2 12.49 25.37 -40.94
CA ILE A 2 11.17 25.29 -41.55
C ILE A 2 10.25 26.16 -40.71
N PHE A 3 9.58 27.13 -41.33
CA PHE A 3 8.66 28.02 -40.64
C PHE A 3 7.33 28.13 -41.38
N SER A 4 6.22 28.08 -40.65
CA SER A 4 4.89 28.40 -41.17
C SER A 4 4.15 29.35 -40.25
N LYS A 5 3.55 30.40 -40.83
CA LYS A 5 2.74 31.36 -40.07
C LYS A 5 1.40 30.80 -39.58
N ASN A 6 0.84 29.82 -40.30
CA ASN A 6 -0.55 29.37 -40.06
C ASN A 6 -0.63 27.89 -39.66
N LYS A 7 -0.22 26.99 -40.54
CA LYS A 7 -0.30 25.54 -40.30
C LYS A 7 0.95 24.87 -40.88
N LEU A 8 1.45 23.87 -40.17
CA LEU A 8 2.50 22.98 -40.66
C LEU A 8 1.98 21.54 -40.62
N ASN A 9 2.08 20.82 -41.74
CA ASN A 9 1.83 19.39 -41.78
C ASN A 9 3.08 18.70 -42.35
N ILE A 10 3.62 17.73 -41.62
CA ILE A 10 4.75 16.92 -42.06
C ILE A 10 4.29 15.46 -42.03
N GLU A 11 4.28 14.84 -43.20
CA GLU A 11 4.09 13.40 -43.37
C GLU A 11 5.37 12.83 -43.95
N SER A 12 6.04 11.95 -43.20
CA SER A 12 7.30 11.37 -43.66
C SER A 12 7.53 10.00 -43.09
N LYS A 13 8.16 9.10 -43.84
CA LYS A 13 8.61 7.82 -43.25
C LYS A 13 9.66 8.04 -42.15
N ASN A 14 10.58 8.97 -42.39
CA ASN A 14 11.64 9.33 -41.44
C ASN A 14 11.76 10.86 -41.35
N LEU A 15 11.65 11.41 -40.15
CA LEU A 15 11.97 12.81 -39.87
C LEU A 15 13.24 12.90 -39.02
N SER A 16 14.31 13.42 -39.60
CA SER A 16 15.57 13.69 -38.92
C SER A 16 15.77 15.21 -38.83
N ASN A 17 15.41 15.79 -37.70
CA ASN A 17 15.50 17.22 -37.47
C ASN A 17 16.80 17.58 -36.74
N LYS A 18 17.67 18.35 -37.40
CA LYS A 18 18.92 18.90 -36.84
C LYS A 18 18.93 20.43 -36.75
N ASN A 19 17.78 21.05 -36.97
CA ASN A 19 17.59 22.49 -37.03
C ASN A 19 16.18 22.81 -36.48
N GLU A 20 15.60 23.93 -36.87
CA GLU A 20 14.31 24.38 -36.33
C GLU A 20 13.15 24.03 -37.25
N ILE A 21 12.08 23.52 -36.66
CA ILE A 21 10.74 23.32 -37.23
C ILE A 21 9.76 24.09 -36.35
N VAL A 22 9.30 25.24 -36.83
CA VAL A 22 8.53 26.19 -36.01
C VAL A 22 7.26 26.63 -36.72
N THR A 23 6.17 26.82 -35.99
CA THR A 23 4.97 27.46 -36.53
C THR A 23 4.23 28.30 -35.49
N ASN A 24 3.55 29.34 -35.96
CA ASN A 24 2.69 30.18 -35.12
C ASN A 24 1.29 29.60 -34.90
N GLY A 25 0.85 28.67 -35.74
CA GLY A 25 -0.41 27.96 -35.55
C GLY A 25 -0.18 26.45 -35.44
N LYS A 26 -1.18 25.64 -35.75
CA LYS A 26 -1.10 24.19 -35.51
C LYS A 26 -0.02 23.48 -36.34
N ALA A 27 0.81 22.67 -35.67
CA ALA A 27 1.71 21.71 -36.29
C ALA A 27 1.17 20.29 -36.15
N ILE A 28 1.25 19.52 -37.23
CA ILE A 28 1.00 18.08 -37.25
C ILE A 28 2.24 17.41 -37.84
N ILE A 29 2.79 16.44 -37.12
CA ILE A 29 3.95 15.66 -37.52
C ILE A 29 3.59 14.18 -37.43
N ASN A 30 3.44 13.55 -38.59
CA ASN A 30 3.23 12.11 -38.71
C ASN A 30 4.49 11.49 -39.31
N SER A 31 5.22 10.72 -38.51
CA SER A 31 6.40 10.02 -39.00
C SER A 31 6.62 8.68 -38.36
N ASP A 32 6.97 7.64 -39.12
CA ASP A 32 7.26 6.34 -38.52
C ASP A 32 8.42 6.47 -37.52
N ILE A 33 9.45 7.26 -37.87
CA ILE A 33 10.63 7.52 -37.05
C ILE A 33 10.87 9.03 -36.94
N LEU A 34 10.66 9.58 -35.75
CA LEU A 34 11.03 10.95 -35.39
C LEU A 34 12.36 10.96 -34.62
N LYS A 35 13.39 11.59 -35.19
CA LYS A 35 14.65 11.91 -34.53
C LYS A 35 14.83 13.42 -34.49
N ASN A 36 14.76 13.98 -33.29
CA ASN A 36 15.09 15.38 -33.05
C ASN A 36 16.47 15.47 -32.38
N ASP A 37 17.38 16.24 -32.95
CA ASP A 37 18.69 16.48 -32.37
C ASP A 37 18.55 17.19 -31.01
N LYS A 38 19.14 16.63 -29.96
CA LYS A 38 19.00 17.13 -28.59
C LYS A 38 19.59 18.53 -28.37
N THR A 39 20.49 18.97 -29.25
CA THR A 39 21.23 20.23 -29.09
C THR A 39 20.75 21.34 -30.02
N LYS A 40 20.45 20.99 -31.28
CA LYS A 40 20.12 21.96 -32.34
C LYS A 40 18.71 21.76 -32.90
N GLY A 41 18.10 20.60 -32.66
CA GLY A 41 16.78 20.27 -33.16
C GLY A 41 15.71 20.92 -32.30
N ILE A 42 14.94 21.87 -32.87
CA ILE A 42 13.78 22.48 -32.21
C ILE A 42 12.53 22.09 -33.00
N ILE A 43 11.49 21.65 -32.30
CA ILE A 43 10.15 21.46 -32.85
C ILE A 43 9.17 22.21 -31.95
N PHE A 44 8.63 23.31 -32.46
CA PHE A 44 7.78 24.17 -31.66
C PHE A 44 6.55 24.67 -32.42
N SER A 45 5.39 24.62 -31.76
CA SER A 45 4.20 25.36 -32.19
C SER A 45 3.80 26.36 -31.11
N LYS A 46 3.53 27.61 -31.49
CA LYS A 46 2.91 28.59 -30.58
C LYS A 46 1.47 28.22 -30.19
N ASP A 47 0.83 27.34 -30.96
CA ASP A 47 -0.54 26.88 -30.75
C ASP A 47 -0.52 25.41 -30.30
N GLU A 48 -0.99 24.48 -31.14
CA GLU A 48 -0.98 23.03 -30.89
C GLU A 48 0.13 22.32 -31.68
N LEU A 49 0.77 21.33 -31.07
CA LEU A 49 1.70 20.41 -31.71
C LEU A 49 1.22 18.97 -31.54
N ASP A 50 0.80 18.35 -32.65
CA ASP A 50 0.42 16.95 -32.71
C ASP A 50 1.58 16.13 -33.29
N ILE A 51 2.10 15.17 -32.52
CA ILE A 51 3.15 14.24 -32.96
C ILE A 51 2.61 12.82 -32.93
N SER A 52 2.68 12.13 -34.07
CA SER A 52 2.45 10.69 -34.18
C SER A 52 3.71 10.02 -34.71
N SER A 53 4.31 9.13 -33.91
CA SER A 53 5.50 8.36 -34.31
C SER A 53 5.56 7.00 -33.63
N SER A 54 6.32 6.04 -34.17
CA SER A 54 6.50 4.75 -33.47
C SER A 54 7.23 4.93 -32.14
N LYS A 55 8.22 5.84 -32.12
CA LYS A 55 9.00 6.22 -30.96
C LYS A 55 9.15 7.74 -30.91
N VAL A 56 9.05 8.30 -29.72
CA VAL A 56 9.29 9.73 -29.45
C VAL A 56 10.26 9.84 -28.29
N ASN A 57 11.37 10.53 -28.52
CA ASN A 57 12.29 10.93 -27.46
C ASN A 57 11.94 12.37 -27.09
N LEU A 58 11.13 12.53 -26.06
CA LEU A 58 10.63 13.84 -25.65
C LEU A 58 11.73 14.59 -24.89
N THR A 59 12.15 15.72 -25.44
CA THR A 59 13.10 16.65 -24.83
C THR A 59 12.47 18.03 -24.72
N THR A 60 13.07 18.90 -23.93
CA THR A 60 12.67 20.31 -23.79
C THR A 60 12.65 21.12 -25.09
N ASN A 61 13.31 20.63 -26.16
CA ASN A 61 13.27 21.26 -27.49
C ASN A 61 12.02 20.92 -28.32
N ILE A 62 11.17 20.02 -27.83
CA ILE A 62 9.87 19.71 -28.43
C ILE A 62 8.82 20.37 -27.53
N GLY A 63 8.05 21.31 -28.06
CA GLY A 63 7.11 22.07 -27.24
C GLY A 63 5.93 22.65 -28.00
N ALA A 64 4.90 23.01 -27.24
CA ALA A 64 3.74 23.75 -27.71
C ALA A 64 3.56 25.01 -26.85
N GLY A 65 2.75 25.95 -27.32
CA GLY A 65 2.31 27.11 -26.53
C GLY A 65 0.95 26.87 -25.85
N LYS A 66 0.14 25.93 -26.37
CA LYS A 66 -1.14 25.55 -25.77
C LYS A 66 -1.23 24.07 -25.44
N LEU A 67 -1.08 23.20 -26.45
CA LEU A 67 -1.27 21.76 -26.30
C LEU A 67 -0.17 21.00 -27.04
N LEU A 68 0.54 20.14 -26.32
CA LEU A 68 1.40 19.12 -26.91
C LEU A 68 0.67 17.77 -26.84
N LYS A 69 0.35 17.24 -28.02
CA LYS A 69 -0.27 15.93 -28.17
C LYS A 69 0.73 14.94 -28.74
N ILE A 70 0.90 13.81 -28.07
CA ILE A 70 1.83 12.76 -28.50
C ILE A 70 1.07 11.44 -28.60
N GLN A 71 1.16 10.80 -29.75
CA GLN A 71 0.73 9.43 -29.96
C GLN A 71 1.95 8.59 -30.36
N THR A 72 2.33 7.64 -29.51
CA THR A 72 3.52 6.84 -29.75
C THR A 72 3.34 5.39 -29.30
N ASN A 73 4.17 4.48 -29.80
CA ASN A 73 4.28 3.15 -29.20
C ASN A 73 5.22 3.19 -27.99
N GLU A 74 6.26 4.02 -28.07
CA GLU A 74 7.32 4.15 -27.06
C GLU A 74 7.64 5.63 -26.83
N LEU A 75 7.63 6.05 -25.56
CA LEU A 75 8.02 7.40 -25.14
C LEU A 75 9.25 7.28 -24.23
N GLU A 76 10.34 7.90 -24.65
CA GLU A 76 11.56 8.02 -23.84
C GLU A 76 11.79 9.47 -23.42
N ARG A 77 12.37 9.64 -22.24
CA ARG A 77 12.85 10.92 -21.70
C ARG A 77 14.12 10.65 -20.91
N ASP A 78 15.11 11.52 -21.08
CA ASP A 78 16.37 11.45 -20.35
C ASP A 78 16.49 12.55 -19.28
N GLU A 79 15.46 13.40 -19.16
CA GLU A 79 15.39 14.51 -18.22
C GLU A 79 13.93 14.86 -17.91
N SER A 80 13.75 15.71 -16.90
CA SER A 80 12.48 16.31 -16.53
C SER A 80 11.85 17.07 -17.69
N TYR A 81 10.54 16.96 -17.85
CA TYR A 81 9.79 17.72 -18.85
C TYR A 81 8.71 18.54 -18.13
N ILE A 82 8.95 19.84 -18.05
CA ILE A 82 8.12 20.80 -17.32
C ILE A 82 7.67 21.87 -18.31
N THR A 83 6.37 22.10 -18.43
CA THR A 83 5.81 23.07 -19.36
C THR A 83 4.52 23.70 -18.84
N ASP A 84 4.23 24.92 -19.29
CA ASP A 84 2.95 25.61 -19.07
C ASP A 84 1.88 25.22 -20.13
N SER A 85 2.19 24.27 -21.01
CA SER A 85 1.22 23.70 -21.95
C SER A 85 0.43 22.55 -21.35
N ASP A 86 -0.74 22.31 -21.93
CA ASP A 86 -1.49 21.09 -21.74
C ASP A 86 -0.75 19.92 -22.42
N LEU A 87 -0.78 18.75 -21.78
CA LEU A 87 -0.17 17.52 -22.27
C LEU A 87 -1.26 16.47 -22.51
N ASP A 88 -1.35 15.95 -23.73
CA ASP A 88 -2.19 14.80 -24.08
C ASP A 88 -1.32 13.70 -24.70
N ILE A 89 -0.91 12.75 -23.86
CA ILE A 89 0.09 11.73 -24.20
C ILE A 89 -0.57 10.36 -24.21
N LYS A 90 -0.53 9.69 -25.36
CA LYS A 90 -1.00 8.31 -25.53
C LYS A 90 0.14 7.41 -25.99
N ILE A 91 0.47 6.44 -25.15
CA ILE A 91 1.53 5.47 -25.36
C ILE A 91 0.87 4.10 -25.53
N LYS A 92 1.02 3.46 -26.68
CA LYS A 92 0.43 2.12 -26.90
C LYS A 92 1.17 1.04 -26.09
N GLY A 93 2.48 1.23 -25.88
CA GLY A 93 3.32 0.36 -25.08
C GLY A 93 3.28 0.67 -23.59
N ASN A 94 4.26 0.12 -22.87
CA ASN A 94 4.47 0.40 -21.45
C ASN A 94 5.17 1.75 -21.28
N TYR A 95 4.96 2.39 -20.13
CA TYR A 95 5.63 3.64 -19.78
C TYR A 95 6.20 3.58 -18.37
N LYS A 96 7.45 4.00 -18.24
CA LYS A 96 8.16 4.14 -16.97
C LYS A 96 8.58 5.59 -16.80
N ASN A 97 8.03 6.25 -15.80
CA ASN A 97 8.31 7.65 -15.48
C ASN A 97 9.48 7.73 -14.50
N GLU A 98 10.69 8.00 -15.01
CA GLU A 98 11.91 8.12 -14.20
C GLU A 98 12.25 9.56 -13.80
N TYR A 99 11.62 10.54 -14.46
CA TYR A 99 11.87 11.97 -14.27
C TYR A 99 10.56 12.73 -14.13
N GLU A 100 10.60 13.98 -13.68
CA GLU A 100 9.38 14.78 -13.53
C GLU A 100 8.70 14.99 -14.88
N LEU A 101 7.38 14.79 -14.93
CA LEU A 101 6.52 15.11 -16.06
C LEU A 101 5.41 16.03 -15.56
N ILE A 102 5.54 17.32 -15.89
CA ILE A 102 4.69 18.37 -15.34
C ILE A 102 4.16 19.25 -16.47
N GLY A 103 2.84 19.35 -16.57
CA GLY A 103 2.15 20.23 -17.51
C GLY A 103 1.24 21.22 -16.81
N LYS A 104 0.57 22.08 -17.57
CA LYS A 104 -0.57 22.85 -17.07
C LYS A 104 -1.76 21.94 -16.77
N ASN A 105 -2.14 21.12 -17.73
CA ASN A 105 -2.97 19.93 -17.53
C ASN A 105 -2.19 18.72 -18.03
N LEU A 106 -2.38 17.56 -17.40
CA LEU A 106 -1.73 16.32 -17.80
C LEU A 106 -2.77 15.24 -18.06
N LYS A 107 -2.83 14.75 -19.29
CA LYS A 107 -3.54 13.52 -19.64
C LYS A 107 -2.53 12.51 -20.19
N LEU A 108 -2.42 11.35 -19.53
CA LEU A 108 -1.50 10.30 -19.95
C LEU A 108 -2.18 8.93 -19.94
N GLU A 109 -2.08 8.22 -21.06
CA GLU A 109 -2.53 6.82 -21.19
C GLU A 109 -1.37 5.92 -21.63
N ALA A 110 -1.14 4.82 -20.91
CA ALA A 110 -0.17 3.79 -21.26
C ALA A 110 -0.74 2.37 -21.03
N ASN A 111 -0.10 1.34 -21.58
CA ASN A 111 -0.50 -0.05 -21.33
C ASN A 111 -0.23 -0.47 -19.87
N ASN A 112 1.04 -0.61 -19.50
CA ASN A 112 1.47 -0.67 -18.11
C ASN A 112 2.18 0.63 -17.76
N LEU A 113 1.92 1.16 -16.57
CA LEU A 113 2.46 2.43 -16.11
C LEU A 113 3.18 2.25 -14.78
N GLU A 114 4.43 2.68 -14.70
CA GLU A 114 5.19 2.74 -13.46
C GLU A 114 5.71 4.15 -13.24
N ASN A 115 5.35 4.75 -12.10
CA ASN A 115 5.88 6.03 -11.67
C ASN A 115 7.00 5.85 -10.64
N ASN A 116 8.18 6.40 -10.92
CA ASN A 116 9.33 6.47 -10.00
C ASN A 116 9.77 7.90 -9.70
N SER A 117 9.01 8.89 -10.16
CA SER A 117 9.30 10.31 -9.98
C SER A 117 7.98 11.07 -9.80
N ILE A 118 7.84 12.27 -10.36
CA ILE A 118 6.66 13.10 -10.23
C ILE A 118 5.88 13.10 -11.56
N MET A 119 4.59 12.78 -11.51
CA MET A 119 3.63 13.14 -12.57
C MET A 119 2.61 14.10 -11.99
N ALA A 120 2.61 15.33 -12.49
CA ALA A 120 1.86 16.41 -11.88
C ALA A 120 1.30 17.38 -12.91
N SER A 121 0.35 18.20 -12.47
CA SER A 121 -0.05 19.39 -13.21
C SER A 121 -0.47 20.52 -12.28
N SER A 122 -0.37 21.76 -12.78
CA SER A 122 -0.91 22.94 -12.08
C SER A 122 -2.43 23.09 -12.22
N GLY A 123 -3.06 22.23 -13.03
CA GLY A 123 -4.50 22.11 -13.24
C GLY A 123 -4.98 20.68 -12.98
N ASN A 124 -5.58 20.06 -14.00
CA ASN A 124 -6.15 18.72 -13.93
C ASN A 124 -5.16 17.65 -14.38
N THR A 125 -5.04 16.59 -13.58
CA THR A 125 -4.20 15.42 -13.88
C THR A 125 -5.09 14.19 -14.09
N GLU A 126 -5.07 13.60 -15.27
CA GLU A 126 -5.72 12.33 -15.61
C GLU A 126 -4.67 11.31 -16.08
N ILE A 127 -4.50 10.21 -15.35
CA ILE A 127 -3.52 9.18 -15.67
C ILE A 127 -4.20 7.81 -15.75
N LYS A 128 -3.96 7.09 -16.84
CA LYS A 128 -4.55 5.78 -17.12
C LYS A 128 -3.50 4.73 -17.46
N GLY A 129 -3.39 3.71 -16.61
CA GLY A 129 -2.65 2.47 -16.92
C GLY A 129 -3.64 1.37 -17.30
N ASN A 130 -3.70 0.98 -18.57
CA ASN A 130 -4.73 0.06 -19.07
C ASN A 130 -4.71 -1.33 -18.40
N ASN A 131 -3.53 -1.86 -18.11
CA ASN A 131 -3.36 -3.19 -17.54
C ASN A 131 -2.78 -3.18 -16.12
N SER A 132 -1.79 -2.33 -15.83
CA SER A 132 -1.28 -2.13 -14.47
C SER A 132 -0.78 -0.70 -14.27
N PHE A 133 -0.94 -0.18 -13.06
CA PHE A 133 -0.48 1.14 -12.67
C PHE A 133 0.19 1.08 -11.28
N LYS A 134 1.47 1.41 -11.20
CA LYS A 134 2.21 1.49 -9.95
C LYS A 134 2.73 2.90 -9.69
N ASN A 135 2.60 3.35 -8.45
CA ASN A 135 3.29 4.52 -7.91
C ASN A 135 4.30 4.03 -6.86
N ASN A 136 5.59 4.00 -7.21
CA ASN A 136 6.62 3.39 -6.39
C ASN A 136 7.05 4.31 -5.23
N GLU A 137 7.92 3.82 -4.35
CA GLU A 137 8.46 4.61 -3.24
C GLU A 137 9.17 5.87 -3.77
N ASN A 138 9.11 6.97 -3.00
CA ASN A 138 9.67 8.28 -3.37
C ASN A 138 9.11 8.89 -4.67
N SER A 139 7.90 8.49 -5.08
CA SER A 139 7.23 9.04 -6.26
C SER A 139 5.92 9.73 -5.90
N LEU A 140 5.48 10.68 -6.74
CA LEU A 140 4.30 11.52 -6.50
C LEU A 140 3.38 11.54 -7.73
N LEU A 141 2.09 11.31 -7.48
CA LEU A 141 1.01 11.65 -8.40
C LEU A 141 0.27 12.87 -7.84
N TYR A 142 0.23 13.95 -8.61
CA TYR A 142 -0.34 15.22 -8.12
C TYR A 142 -1.28 15.89 -9.12
N GLY A 143 -2.36 16.47 -8.61
CA GLY A 143 -3.26 17.35 -9.38
C GLY A 143 -3.75 18.51 -8.53
N ARG A 144 -3.50 19.75 -8.98
CA ARG A 144 -3.87 20.95 -8.23
C ARG A 144 -5.38 21.20 -8.24
N GLU A 145 -6.03 21.07 -9.39
CA GLU A 145 -7.49 21.25 -9.51
C GLU A 145 -8.23 19.93 -9.29
N SER A 146 -7.74 18.84 -9.88
CA SER A 146 -8.25 17.50 -9.64
C SER A 146 -7.23 16.43 -10.03
N LEU A 147 -7.36 15.26 -9.42
CA LEU A 147 -6.58 14.08 -9.76
C LEU A 147 -7.51 12.92 -10.11
N LYS A 148 -7.35 12.40 -11.32
CA LYS A 148 -8.09 11.25 -11.83
C LYS A 148 -7.15 10.11 -12.21
N LEU A 149 -7.28 8.98 -11.53
CA LEU A 149 -6.48 7.79 -11.77
C LEU A 149 -7.39 6.67 -12.29
N LYS A 150 -6.98 6.02 -13.37
CA LYS A 150 -7.75 4.95 -14.00
C LYS A 150 -6.88 3.74 -14.34
N GLY A 151 -7.50 2.57 -14.38
CA GLY A 151 -6.84 1.39 -14.89
C GLY A 151 -7.52 0.09 -14.54
N LYS A 152 -6.78 -1.00 -14.65
CA LYS A 152 -7.20 -2.29 -14.11
C LYS A 152 -6.80 -2.41 -12.65
N ASP A 153 -5.50 -2.50 -12.37
CA ASP A 153 -4.96 -2.63 -11.01
C ASP A 153 -4.07 -1.44 -10.63
N PHE A 154 -4.12 -1.01 -9.36
CA PHE A 154 -3.30 0.07 -8.81
C PHE A 154 -2.52 -0.38 -7.57
N THR A 155 -1.24 -0.05 -7.51
CA THR A 155 -0.43 -0.18 -6.28
C THR A 155 0.27 1.13 -5.95
N ASN A 156 0.02 1.65 -4.75
CA ASN A 156 0.68 2.84 -4.25
C ASN A 156 1.65 2.51 -3.11
N LYS A 157 2.92 2.91 -3.28
CA LYS A 157 3.95 2.97 -2.25
C LYS A 157 4.54 4.38 -2.09
N GLY A 158 4.28 5.27 -3.05
CA GLY A 158 4.63 6.69 -2.98
C GLY A 158 3.47 7.53 -2.43
N ASP A 159 3.43 8.79 -2.83
CA ASP A 159 2.39 9.73 -2.44
C ASP A 159 1.41 9.98 -3.60
N VAL A 160 0.13 10.07 -3.27
CA VAL A 160 -0.94 10.47 -4.18
C VAL A 160 -1.66 11.65 -3.53
N SER A 161 -1.62 12.82 -4.14
CA SER A 161 -2.17 14.04 -3.54
C SER A 161 -2.97 14.86 -4.54
N SER A 162 -4.18 15.28 -4.14
CA SER A 162 -4.96 16.25 -4.89
C SER A 162 -5.27 17.47 -4.03
N PHE A 163 -5.04 18.66 -4.56
CA PHE A 163 -5.49 19.90 -3.91
C PHE A 163 -6.96 20.22 -4.22
N GLY A 164 -7.61 19.43 -5.08
CA GLY A 164 -9.06 19.43 -5.26
C GLY A 164 -9.61 18.02 -5.12
N ASN A 165 -10.44 17.59 -6.07
CA ASN A 165 -11.11 16.30 -5.99
C ASN A 165 -10.22 15.14 -6.46
N LEU A 166 -10.33 14.00 -5.79
CA LEU A 166 -9.70 12.74 -6.16
C LEU A 166 -10.74 11.78 -6.72
N ASN A 167 -10.51 11.25 -7.92
CA ASN A 167 -11.32 10.19 -8.51
C ASN A 167 -10.43 9.02 -8.92
N MET A 168 -10.61 7.86 -8.29
CA MET A 168 -9.91 6.62 -8.61
C MET A 168 -10.91 5.63 -9.19
N ASN A 169 -10.74 5.25 -10.45
CA ASN A 169 -11.64 4.32 -11.14
C ASN A 169 -10.85 3.16 -11.72
N PHE A 170 -10.86 2.05 -11.00
CA PHE A 170 -10.17 0.83 -11.34
C PHE A 170 -11.15 -0.32 -11.50
N THR A 171 -10.97 -1.14 -12.53
CA THR A 171 -11.84 -2.32 -12.74
C THR A 171 -11.40 -3.52 -11.90
N GLY A 172 -10.15 -3.54 -11.48
CA GLY A 172 -9.53 -4.55 -10.61
C GLY A 172 -9.22 -3.96 -9.24
N ASP A 173 -8.06 -4.31 -8.70
CA ASP A 173 -7.76 -4.08 -7.28
C ASP A 173 -6.95 -2.79 -7.06
N ILE A 174 -7.23 -2.09 -5.97
CA ILE A 174 -6.44 -0.97 -5.47
C ILE A 174 -5.76 -1.40 -4.17
N THR A 175 -4.43 -1.26 -4.11
CA THR A 175 -3.64 -1.48 -2.89
C THR A 175 -2.84 -0.23 -2.55
N ASN A 176 -3.09 0.34 -1.39
CA ASN A 176 -2.37 1.47 -0.83
C ASN A 176 -1.52 1.03 0.37
N PHE A 177 -0.21 1.31 0.29
CA PHE A 177 0.76 1.06 1.36
C PHE A 177 1.32 2.35 1.98
N ASN A 178 0.95 3.52 1.47
CA ASN A 178 1.43 4.80 1.96
C ASN A 178 0.28 5.82 1.96
N THR A 179 0.45 7.01 1.40
CA THR A 179 -0.49 8.13 1.56
C THR A 179 -1.26 8.41 0.28
N ILE A 180 -2.58 8.50 0.43
CA ILE A 180 -3.50 9.06 -0.55
C ILE A 180 -4.26 10.19 0.13
N GLU A 181 -4.21 11.39 -0.42
CA GLU A 181 -4.88 12.56 0.14
C GLU A 181 -5.60 13.43 -0.89
N ALA A 182 -6.70 14.05 -0.48
CA ALA A 182 -7.41 15.05 -1.27
C ALA A 182 -7.93 16.20 -0.39
N ALA A 183 -7.74 17.45 -0.82
CA ALA A 183 -8.37 18.60 -0.16
C ALA A 183 -9.85 18.78 -0.55
N GLY A 184 -10.31 18.11 -1.61
CA GLY A 184 -11.71 18.05 -2.01
C GLY A 184 -12.38 16.73 -1.63
N ASP A 185 -13.39 16.36 -2.42
CA ASP A 185 -14.07 15.07 -2.30
C ASP A 185 -13.23 13.94 -2.92
N GLY A 186 -13.32 12.74 -2.35
CA GLY A 186 -12.74 11.51 -2.86
C GLY A 186 -13.81 10.53 -3.32
N GLU A 187 -13.65 9.97 -4.52
CA GLU A 187 -14.48 8.88 -5.04
C GLU A 187 -13.58 7.73 -5.51
N ILE A 188 -13.82 6.54 -4.96
CA ILE A 188 -13.02 5.34 -5.24
C ILE A 188 -13.93 4.22 -5.73
N THR A 189 -13.67 3.73 -6.93
CA THR A 189 -14.32 2.56 -7.53
C THR A 189 -13.27 1.48 -7.81
N ALA A 190 -13.48 0.27 -7.29
CA ALA A 190 -12.59 -0.88 -7.49
C ALA A 190 -13.30 -2.21 -7.27
N ASN A 191 -12.65 -3.31 -7.68
CA ASN A 191 -13.07 -4.66 -7.31
C ASN A 191 -12.79 -4.95 -5.83
N ASN A 192 -11.55 -4.74 -5.40
CA ASN A 192 -11.13 -4.71 -4.00
C ASN A 192 -10.37 -3.42 -3.70
N PHE A 193 -10.47 -2.95 -2.46
CA PHE A 193 -9.64 -1.85 -1.95
C PHE A 193 -8.93 -2.30 -0.67
N THR A 194 -7.60 -2.21 -0.66
CA THR A 194 -6.76 -2.50 0.50
C THR A 194 -5.97 -1.25 0.89
N ASN A 195 -6.23 -0.73 2.08
CA ASN A 195 -5.40 0.28 2.74
C ASN A 195 -4.63 -0.42 3.86
N LYS A 196 -3.33 -0.58 3.70
CA LYS A 196 -2.53 -1.48 4.54
C LYS A 196 -1.23 -0.85 5.00
N GLY A 197 -1.15 -0.57 6.29
CA GLY A 197 0.11 -0.28 6.96
C GLY A 197 0.87 -1.54 7.34
N TYR A 198 1.95 -1.36 8.11
CA TYR A 198 2.76 -2.46 8.60
C TYR A 198 3.44 -2.17 9.95
N LEU A 199 3.74 -3.23 10.69
CA LEU A 199 4.48 -3.17 11.94
C LEU A 199 5.99 -3.32 11.72
N THR A 200 6.77 -2.47 12.39
CA THR A 200 8.23 -2.59 12.55
C THR A 200 8.60 -2.74 14.02
N GLY A 201 9.86 -3.08 14.31
CA GLY A 201 10.30 -3.33 15.69
C GLY A 201 10.15 -4.80 16.08
N GLY A 202 9.84 -5.06 17.34
CA GLY A 202 9.84 -6.42 17.88
C GLY A 202 9.01 -6.57 19.14
N HIS A 203 9.36 -7.56 19.93
CA HIS A 203 8.72 -7.86 21.20
C HIS A 203 9.78 -8.23 22.24
N SER A 204 9.41 -8.12 23.50
CA SER A 204 10.18 -8.64 24.63
C SER A 204 9.32 -9.60 25.44
N TYR A 205 9.89 -10.20 26.48
CA TYR A 205 9.17 -11.14 27.33
C TYR A 205 9.23 -10.69 28.78
N LYS A 206 8.16 -10.95 29.52
CA LYS A 206 8.14 -10.84 30.98
C LYS A 206 7.45 -12.05 31.61
N LYS A 207 7.92 -12.45 32.79
CA LYS A 207 7.23 -13.45 33.60
C LYS A 207 6.23 -12.74 34.51
N VAL A 208 5.01 -13.27 34.54
CA VAL A 208 3.91 -12.78 35.39
C VAL A 208 3.26 -13.96 36.11
N ASN A 209 2.67 -13.70 37.27
CA ASN A 209 1.82 -14.69 37.93
C ASN A 209 0.56 -14.93 37.07
N GLY A 210 -0.05 -16.10 37.17
CA GLY A 210 -1.21 -16.47 36.35
C GLY A 210 -2.36 -15.49 36.47
N ALA A 211 -2.62 -15.01 37.70
CA ALA A 211 -3.63 -13.98 37.97
C ALA A 211 -3.33 -12.60 37.34
N GLN A 212 -2.06 -12.33 36.99
CA GLN A 212 -1.62 -11.10 36.32
C GLN A 212 -1.40 -11.31 34.82
N SER A 213 -1.55 -12.54 34.33
CA SER A 213 -1.50 -12.81 32.90
C SER A 213 -2.79 -12.34 32.25
N ASN A 214 -2.71 -11.84 31.02
CA ASN A 214 -3.87 -11.54 30.19
C ASN A 214 -4.43 -12.78 29.47
N ILE A 215 -4.11 -13.99 29.96
CA ILE A 215 -4.47 -15.26 29.34
C ILE A 215 -5.77 -15.76 29.93
N ASP A 216 -6.79 -15.88 29.08
CA ASP A 216 -8.05 -16.50 29.44
C ASP A 216 -7.96 -18.01 29.27
N VAL A 217 -7.67 -18.71 30.37
CA VAL A 217 -7.55 -20.18 30.40
C VAL A 217 -8.82 -20.87 29.89
N SER A 218 -9.99 -20.26 30.07
CA SER A 218 -11.27 -20.84 29.61
C SER A 218 -11.35 -20.90 28.08
N LYS A 219 -10.69 -19.99 27.38
CA LYS A 219 -10.65 -19.89 25.91
C LYS A 219 -9.50 -20.66 25.27
N LEU A 220 -8.66 -21.33 26.06
CA LEU A 220 -7.61 -22.17 25.50
C LEU A 220 -8.21 -23.33 24.70
N PRO A 221 -7.60 -23.70 23.56
CA PRO A 221 -8.01 -24.87 22.79
C PRO A 221 -8.02 -26.13 23.65
N SER A 222 -8.98 -27.03 23.38
CA SER A 222 -9.13 -28.27 24.15
C SER A 222 -7.87 -29.14 24.13
N GLU A 223 -7.11 -29.12 23.03
CA GLU A 223 -5.85 -29.84 22.87
C GLU A 223 -4.77 -29.33 23.84
N ILE A 224 -4.72 -28.01 24.07
CA ILE A 224 -3.79 -27.40 25.03
C ILE A 224 -4.16 -27.82 26.46
N LYS A 225 -5.45 -27.76 26.80
CA LYS A 225 -5.95 -28.18 28.12
C LYS A 225 -5.68 -29.65 28.39
N GLN A 226 -5.92 -30.52 27.41
CA GLN A 226 -5.63 -31.95 27.51
C GLN A 226 -4.13 -32.19 27.74
N ARG A 227 -3.27 -31.52 26.97
CA ARG A 227 -1.81 -31.66 27.11
C ARG A 227 -1.30 -31.21 28.47
N VAL A 228 -1.90 -30.18 29.07
CA VAL A 228 -1.60 -29.77 30.46
C VAL A 228 -1.86 -30.93 31.42
N GLU A 229 -3.04 -31.54 31.35
CA GLU A 229 -3.41 -32.64 32.25
C GLU A 229 -2.54 -33.88 32.04
N GLU A 230 -2.21 -34.23 30.79
CA GLU A 230 -1.33 -35.35 30.47
C GLU A 230 0.06 -35.18 31.09
N GLN A 231 0.67 -34.00 30.92
CA GLN A 231 2.00 -33.73 31.48
C GLN A 231 2.00 -33.68 33.00
N LEU A 232 0.96 -33.11 33.62
CA LEU A 232 0.82 -33.15 35.08
C LEU A 232 0.65 -34.59 35.59
N GLN A 233 -0.05 -35.44 34.84
CA GLN A 233 -0.21 -36.85 35.17
C GLN A 233 1.08 -37.66 34.97
N GLU A 234 1.91 -37.32 33.99
CA GLU A 234 3.25 -37.90 33.85
C GLU A 234 4.15 -37.57 35.04
N GLU A 235 4.19 -36.30 35.47
CA GLU A 235 4.95 -35.88 36.65
C GLU A 235 4.44 -36.55 37.92
N TRP A 236 3.12 -36.71 38.03
CA TRP A 236 2.51 -37.52 39.07
C TRP A 236 3.04 -38.95 39.06
N ASN A 237 3.09 -39.61 37.90
CA ASN A 237 3.50 -41.01 37.77
C ASN A 237 4.99 -41.20 38.12
N LYS A 238 5.85 -40.23 37.79
CA LYS A 238 7.29 -40.25 38.12
C LYS A 238 7.56 -40.07 39.62
N SER A 239 6.66 -39.45 40.36
CA SER A 239 6.88 -39.12 41.77
C SER A 239 6.80 -40.34 42.69
N SER A 240 7.87 -40.58 43.47
CA SER A 240 7.98 -41.66 44.45
C SER A 240 7.16 -41.47 45.73
N ARG A 241 6.43 -40.36 45.88
CA ARG A 241 5.62 -40.09 47.08
C ARG A 241 4.41 -41.01 47.17
N HIS A 242 4.14 -41.54 48.36
CA HIS A 242 3.05 -42.49 48.59
C HIS A 242 1.74 -41.82 49.03
N HIS A 243 0.62 -42.47 48.72
CA HIS A 243 -0.74 -42.05 49.08
C HIS A 243 -1.09 -40.61 48.65
N LYS A 244 -0.60 -40.21 47.46
CA LYS A 244 -0.90 -38.92 46.84
C LYS A 244 -2.39 -38.83 46.47
N ARG A 245 -2.99 -37.64 46.60
CA ARG A 245 -4.36 -37.33 46.13
C ARG A 245 -4.36 -35.93 45.54
N TRP A 246 -4.90 -35.77 44.34
CA TRP A 246 -5.11 -34.45 43.74
C TRP A 246 -6.04 -33.60 44.61
N GLU A 247 -5.72 -32.32 44.73
CA GLU A 247 -6.53 -31.31 45.38
C GLU A 247 -6.95 -30.29 44.31
N GLY A 248 -8.23 -30.32 43.92
CA GLY A 248 -8.77 -29.41 42.91
C GLY A 248 -8.35 -29.71 41.46
N GLU A 249 -8.63 -28.75 40.58
CA GLU A 249 -8.26 -28.75 39.16
C GLU A 249 -6.90 -28.07 38.93
N SER A 250 -6.31 -28.25 37.75
CA SER A 250 -5.12 -27.50 37.38
C SER A 250 -5.45 -26.01 37.20
N TYR A 251 -4.48 -25.16 37.48
CA TYR A 251 -4.62 -23.71 37.36
C TYR A 251 -3.34 -23.11 36.77
N LEU A 252 -3.50 -21.94 36.13
CA LEU A 252 -2.37 -21.18 35.62
C LEU A 252 -1.65 -20.50 36.80
N ASP A 253 -0.43 -20.94 37.08
CA ASP A 253 0.42 -20.40 38.15
C ASP A 253 1.21 -19.18 37.68
N GLY A 254 1.67 -19.22 36.43
CA GLY A 254 2.46 -18.16 35.82
C GLY A 254 2.45 -18.22 34.31
N ALA A 255 2.91 -17.15 33.67
CA ALA A 255 3.11 -17.11 32.23
C ALA A 255 4.35 -16.27 31.88
N LYS A 256 5.11 -16.70 30.89
CA LYS A 256 6.08 -15.88 30.18
C LYS A 256 5.36 -15.24 28.99
N VAL A 257 4.82 -14.05 29.18
CA VAL A 257 4.03 -13.34 28.16
C VAL A 257 4.91 -12.46 27.28
N GLY A 258 4.49 -12.28 26.02
CA GLY A 258 5.04 -11.29 25.12
C GLY A 258 4.62 -9.89 25.53
N VAL A 259 5.54 -8.95 25.41
CA VAL A 259 5.32 -7.51 25.56
C VAL A 259 5.62 -6.90 24.20
N SER A 260 4.64 -6.20 23.64
CA SER A 260 4.84 -5.53 22.36
C SER A 260 5.86 -4.41 22.52
N ASN A 261 6.71 -4.27 21.52
CA ASN A 261 7.48 -3.07 21.25
C ASN A 261 7.39 -2.75 19.74
N TYR A 262 6.27 -3.15 19.12
CA TYR A 262 6.03 -2.93 17.69
C TYR A 262 5.60 -1.48 17.47
N LYS A 263 6.13 -0.89 16.41
CA LYS A 263 5.76 0.44 15.92
C LYS A 263 4.86 0.30 14.72
N SER A 264 3.73 1.00 14.76
CA SER A 264 2.80 1.10 13.63
C SER A 264 3.33 2.06 12.56
N ASN A 265 3.39 1.60 11.31
CA ASN A 265 3.60 2.44 10.13
C ASN A 265 2.30 2.40 9.33
N LYS A 266 1.45 3.38 9.56
CA LYS A 266 0.10 3.39 8.97
C LYS A 266 0.15 3.81 7.50
N ALA A 267 -0.67 3.14 6.69
CA ALA A 267 -1.12 3.72 5.44
C ALA A 267 -2.28 4.69 5.70
N TYR A 268 -2.41 5.71 4.86
CA TYR A 268 -3.41 6.75 5.02
C TYR A 268 -4.21 6.95 3.74
N LEU A 269 -5.52 7.08 3.90
CA LEU A 269 -6.41 7.69 2.92
C LEU A 269 -7.16 8.82 3.59
N LYS A 270 -6.94 10.06 3.15
CA LYS A 270 -7.54 11.24 3.75
C LYS A 270 -8.23 12.11 2.72
N THR A 271 -9.41 12.62 3.05
CA THR A 271 -10.07 13.68 2.28
C THR A 271 -10.50 14.79 3.24
N GLU A 272 -10.49 16.06 2.82
CA GLU A 272 -11.14 17.15 3.58
C GLU A 272 -12.63 17.27 3.21
N GLY A 273 -13.02 16.76 2.05
CA GLY A 273 -14.41 16.64 1.61
C GLY A 273 -15.10 15.36 2.08
N ASN A 274 -16.06 14.90 1.27
CA ASN A 274 -16.68 13.59 1.42
C ASN A 274 -15.80 12.51 0.80
N LEU A 275 -15.87 11.29 1.33
CA LEU A 275 -15.22 10.11 0.76
C LEU A 275 -16.29 9.06 0.43
N THR A 276 -16.37 8.66 -0.83
CA THR A 276 -17.28 7.61 -1.29
C THR A 276 -16.51 6.43 -1.85
N PHE A 277 -16.83 5.24 -1.36
CA PHE A 277 -16.34 3.97 -1.86
C PHE A 277 -17.45 3.22 -2.58
N ASN A 278 -17.14 2.74 -3.79
CA ASN A 278 -17.93 1.82 -4.58
C ASN A 278 -17.06 0.58 -4.86
N ILE A 279 -17.00 -0.33 -3.91
CA ILE A 279 -16.15 -1.52 -3.94
C ILE A 279 -17.01 -2.75 -4.19
N THR A 280 -16.70 -3.52 -5.24
CA THR A 280 -17.53 -4.68 -5.60
C THR A 280 -17.49 -5.77 -4.53
N ASN A 281 -16.29 -6.12 -4.06
CA ASN A 281 -16.08 -7.25 -3.15
C ASN A 281 -15.68 -6.77 -1.75
N LYS A 282 -14.39 -6.50 -1.51
CA LYS A 282 -13.85 -6.28 -0.16
C LYS A 282 -13.12 -4.96 -0.02
N LEU A 283 -13.44 -4.23 1.04
CA LEU A 283 -12.66 -3.11 1.57
C LEU A 283 -11.91 -3.60 2.82
N LEU A 284 -10.59 -3.66 2.74
CA LEU A 284 -9.71 -3.96 3.87
C LEU A 284 -8.99 -2.67 4.31
N ASN A 285 -9.18 -2.28 5.56
CA ASN A 285 -8.37 -1.29 6.25
C ASN A 285 -7.60 -2.01 7.37
N GLN A 286 -6.28 -2.18 7.19
CA GLN A 286 -5.43 -2.93 8.10
C GLN A 286 -4.23 -2.12 8.56
N GLU A 287 -4.10 -1.90 9.87
CA GLU A 287 -3.04 -1.06 10.45
C GLU A 287 -2.94 0.29 9.74
N ALA A 288 -4.09 0.90 9.44
CA ALA A 288 -4.19 2.03 8.54
C ALA A 288 -5.38 2.92 8.91
N ASP A 289 -5.38 4.17 8.46
CA ASP A 289 -6.43 5.14 8.74
C ASP A 289 -7.13 5.60 7.46
N ILE A 290 -8.47 5.69 7.53
CA ILE A 290 -9.33 6.28 6.50
C ILE A 290 -10.08 7.44 7.14
N LEU A 291 -9.87 8.65 6.62
CA LEU A 291 -10.37 9.90 7.20
C LEU A 291 -11.08 10.74 6.14
N ALA A 292 -12.20 11.37 6.52
CA ALA A 292 -12.87 12.38 5.72
C ALA A 292 -13.23 13.57 6.60
N GLY A 293 -13.08 14.79 6.08
CA GLY A 293 -13.48 16.02 6.76
C GLY A 293 -15.01 16.20 6.82
N LYS A 294 -15.75 15.49 5.94
CA LYS A 294 -17.21 15.44 5.92
C LYS A 294 -17.72 14.01 6.12
N ASN A 295 -18.45 13.46 5.15
CA ASN A 295 -19.07 12.14 5.25
C ASN A 295 -18.19 11.05 4.63
N ILE A 296 -18.24 9.85 5.19
CA ILE A 296 -17.74 8.63 4.55
C ILE A 296 -18.94 7.76 4.16
N ILE A 297 -19.04 7.40 2.89
CA ILE A 297 -20.05 6.48 2.36
C ILE A 297 -19.31 5.26 1.84
N ILE A 298 -19.65 4.07 2.36
CA ILE A 298 -19.02 2.81 1.97
C ILE A 298 -20.08 1.88 1.37
N ASN A 299 -19.98 1.65 0.06
CA ASN A 299 -20.70 0.61 -0.64
C ASN A 299 -19.70 -0.53 -0.92
N ALA A 300 -19.73 -1.60 -0.12
CA ALA A 300 -18.85 -2.75 -0.26
C ALA A 300 -19.59 -4.06 0.08
N GLY A 301 -19.20 -5.18 -0.55
CA GLY A 301 -19.71 -6.51 -0.18
C GLY A 301 -19.24 -6.94 1.21
N GLU A 302 -18.00 -6.64 1.56
CA GLU A 302 -17.36 -6.92 2.85
C GLU A 302 -16.48 -5.73 3.27
N LEU A 303 -16.48 -5.43 4.57
CA LEU A 303 -15.62 -4.41 5.18
C LEU A 303 -14.88 -5.01 6.38
N ASP A 304 -13.56 -5.08 6.27
CA ASP A 304 -12.67 -5.48 7.36
C ASP A 304 -11.86 -4.29 7.84
N ASN A 305 -12.05 -3.92 9.11
CA ASN A 305 -11.25 -2.91 9.77
C ASN A 305 -10.45 -3.56 10.92
N THR A 306 -9.17 -3.81 10.69
CA THR A 306 -8.34 -4.63 11.58
C THR A 306 -6.99 -3.97 11.88
N ARG A 307 -6.34 -4.46 12.94
CA ARG A 307 -4.94 -4.15 13.23
C ARG A 307 -4.05 -5.24 12.63
N GLU A 308 -2.80 -4.93 12.34
CA GLU A 308 -1.82 -5.99 12.05
C GLU A 308 -1.36 -6.61 13.38
N GLY A 309 -1.55 -7.93 13.51
CA GLY A 309 -1.05 -8.69 14.65
C GLY A 309 0.21 -9.50 14.29
N LYS A 310 1.17 -9.58 15.20
CA LYS A 310 2.32 -10.50 15.13
C LYS A 310 2.18 -11.60 16.17
N GLU A 311 2.23 -12.85 15.73
CA GLU A 311 2.25 -13.99 16.64
C GLU A 311 3.62 -14.15 17.28
N VAL A 312 3.65 -14.41 18.59
CA VAL A 312 4.85 -14.73 19.35
C VAL A 312 4.61 -15.96 20.21
N ASP A 313 5.67 -16.76 20.39
CA ASP A 313 5.62 -17.96 21.23
C ASP A 313 5.81 -17.59 22.70
N ILE A 314 4.81 -17.91 23.51
CA ILE A 314 4.80 -17.72 24.95
C ILE A 314 4.79 -19.06 25.68
N GLU A 315 5.08 -19.04 26.97
CA GLU A 315 5.04 -20.24 27.82
C GLU A 315 4.06 -20.03 28.97
N LEU A 316 3.12 -20.96 29.13
CA LEU A 316 2.12 -20.98 30.19
C LEU A 316 2.51 -22.05 31.22
N TYR A 317 2.67 -21.65 32.47
CA TYR A 317 3.04 -22.54 33.56
C TYR A 317 1.80 -22.90 34.37
N PHE A 318 1.39 -24.16 34.27
CA PHE A 318 0.27 -24.71 35.02
C PHE A 318 0.76 -25.47 36.23
N LYS A 319 -0.04 -25.43 37.29
CA LYS A 319 0.14 -26.25 38.49
C LYS A 319 -1.12 -27.00 38.84
N ARG A 320 -0.96 -28.08 39.58
CA ARG A 320 -2.05 -28.76 40.28
C ARG A 320 -1.58 -29.22 41.64
N ASP A 321 -2.35 -28.86 42.65
CA ASP A 321 -2.04 -29.20 44.03
C ASP A 321 -2.38 -30.67 44.32
N TYR A 322 -1.61 -31.28 45.22
CA TYR A 322 -1.87 -32.60 45.74
C TYR A 322 -1.43 -32.74 47.19
N SER A 323 -2.10 -33.61 47.91
CA SER A 323 -1.74 -34.00 49.27
C SER A 323 -1.08 -35.38 49.29
N TYR A 324 -0.14 -35.64 50.21
CA TYR A 324 0.52 -36.95 50.37
C TYR A 324 0.84 -37.25 51.84
N LYS A 325 1.18 -38.51 52.16
CA LYS A 325 1.60 -38.90 53.52
C LYS A 325 3.12 -38.99 53.61
N LYS A 326 3.72 -38.28 54.58
CA LYS A 326 5.16 -38.37 54.89
C LYS A 326 5.45 -39.66 55.67
N ARG A 327 6.53 -40.36 55.31
CA ARG A 327 7.04 -41.52 56.07
C ARG A 327 7.52 -41.04 57.45
N GLY A 328 7.05 -41.67 58.53
CA GLY A 328 7.54 -41.44 59.90
C GLY A 328 6.79 -40.42 60.77
N ARG A 329 5.67 -39.83 60.30
CA ARG A 329 4.79 -39.03 61.19
C ARG A 329 3.80 -39.94 61.92
N ILE A 330 3.82 -39.90 63.25
CA ILE A 330 2.93 -40.70 64.14
C ILE A 330 1.49 -40.14 64.17
N GLY A 331 1.28 -38.91 63.68
CA GLY A 331 -0.06 -38.34 63.44
C GLY A 331 -0.47 -38.43 61.96
N GLY A 332 -1.72 -38.79 61.67
CA GLY A 332 -2.27 -39.00 60.32
C GLY A 332 -2.33 -37.79 59.37
N GLY A 333 -1.57 -36.72 59.64
CA GLY A 333 -1.54 -35.48 58.87
C GLY A 333 -0.94 -35.67 57.47
N ARG A 334 -1.63 -35.11 56.46
CA ARG A 334 -1.15 -35.05 55.08
C ARG A 334 -0.31 -33.78 54.89
N SER A 335 0.64 -33.83 53.96
CA SER A 335 1.41 -32.66 53.51
C SER A 335 0.97 -32.29 52.11
N ASN A 336 0.98 -30.99 51.79
CA ASN A 336 0.60 -30.49 50.47
C ASN A 336 1.85 -30.18 49.64
N ALA A 337 1.72 -30.32 48.34
CA ALA A 337 2.71 -29.95 47.33
C ALA A 337 2.01 -29.79 45.98
N ASP A 338 2.74 -29.32 44.98
CA ASP A 338 2.27 -29.14 43.61
C ASP A 338 3.09 -29.97 42.61
N PHE A 339 2.45 -30.31 41.50
CA PHE A 339 3.14 -30.61 40.24
C PHE A 339 2.98 -29.43 39.31
N SER A 340 3.99 -29.16 38.49
CA SER A 340 3.99 -28.06 37.54
C SER A 340 4.37 -28.54 36.13
N THR A 341 3.85 -27.86 35.12
CA THR A 341 4.26 -28.07 33.73
C THR A 341 4.22 -26.76 32.94
N GLY A 342 5.04 -26.67 31.89
CA GLY A 342 5.09 -25.56 30.95
C GLY A 342 4.54 -25.97 29.58
N ILE A 343 3.61 -25.19 29.04
CA ILE A 343 3.06 -25.39 27.70
C ILE A 343 3.35 -24.18 26.81
N ALA A 344 3.88 -24.44 25.62
CA ALA A 344 4.02 -23.43 24.58
C ALA A 344 2.64 -23.02 24.03
N TYR A 345 2.42 -21.72 23.86
CA TYR A 345 1.20 -21.16 23.32
C TYR A 345 1.51 -19.93 22.45
N LYS A 346 0.59 -19.55 21.56
CA LYS A 346 0.77 -18.38 20.70
C LYS A 346 -0.01 -17.19 21.24
N GLN A 347 0.66 -16.05 21.33
CA GLN A 347 0.05 -14.77 21.66
C GLN A 347 0.14 -13.84 20.45
N THR A 348 -0.96 -13.18 20.09
CA THR A 348 -0.93 -12.09 19.10
C THR A 348 -0.62 -10.78 19.80
N LEU A 349 0.45 -10.11 19.36
CA LEU A 349 0.83 -8.76 19.78
C LEU A 349 0.50 -7.76 18.68
N TYR A 350 0.10 -6.55 19.07
CA TYR A 350 -0.16 -5.44 18.17
C TYR A 350 0.78 -4.28 18.52
N ALA A 351 0.88 -3.23 17.68
CA ALA A 351 1.59 -2.01 18.08
C ALA A 351 1.11 -1.45 19.43
N ASP A 352 1.99 -0.75 20.14
CA ASP A 352 1.61 -0.04 21.36
C ASP A 352 0.67 1.15 21.10
#